data_AF-A0AAJ7EDN7-F1
#
_entry.id   AF-A0AAJ7EDN7-F1
#
_cell.length_a   1.000
_cell.length_b   1.000
_cell.length_c   1.000
_cell.angle_alpha   90.00
_cell.angle_beta   90.00
_cell.angle_gamma   90.00
#
_symmetry.space_group_name_H-M   'P 1'
#
loop_
_entity.id
_entity.type
_entity.pdbx_description
1 polymer ?
#
loop_
_entity_poly.entity_id
_entity_poly.type
_entity_poly.pdbx_seq_one_letter_code
_entity_poly.pdbx_strand_id
1 'polypeptide(L)'
;MGVCADGYGTCCLMLPSSGTCVQDQFVISGQNANQVIPILCGINTGQHIYIEVGDALGPIRLTIQTVAAESRLFAIKVTQLKNSDILAAPTGCLQYFNKPYGYIESFNYRNITDVANIFNPTYFNNLNYAICIKREKSSCSVTYTNEDPMQIVNYDNDGLPLIPPRQAGVEIFNCPSDWLLISAVRLCGERLNDGSIVQDFYLDAPVTDISAGPIVVWFRSDEGYVGRGFKLHYQQNTCAISKK
;
A
#
# COMPACT_ATOMS: atom_id res chain seq x y z
N MET A 1 -4.83 -1.68 33.57
CA MET A 1 -6.21 -1.43 34.05
C MET A 1 -6.81 -0.40 33.13
N GLY A 2 -7.85 -0.78 32.40
CA GLY A 2 -8.55 0.12 31.49
C GLY A 2 -9.85 0.60 32.12
N VAL A 3 -10.29 1.78 31.71
CA VAL A 3 -11.71 2.14 31.47
C VAL A 3 -11.69 3.31 30.48
N CYS A 4 -12.29 3.13 29.29
CA CYS A 4 -12.81 4.23 28.50
C CYS A 4 -14.12 4.64 29.17
N ALA A 5 -14.10 5.70 29.97
CA ALA A 5 -15.29 6.32 30.48
C ALA A 5 -15.57 7.55 29.61
N ASP A 6 -16.81 7.62 29.15
CA ASP A 6 -17.50 8.73 28.48
C ASP A 6 -17.44 8.73 26.94
N GLY A 7 -18.60 8.41 26.36
CA GLY A 7 -18.83 7.99 24.98
C GLY A 7 -18.50 8.99 23.89
N TYR A 8 -18.26 8.42 22.71
CA TYR A 8 -18.02 9.03 21.39
C TYR A 8 -16.60 9.57 21.14
N GLY A 9 -15.67 8.71 20.71
CA GLY A 9 -14.39 9.15 20.13
C GLY A 9 -13.34 8.03 19.96
N THR A 10 -12.80 7.88 18.75
CA THR A 10 -12.13 6.67 18.23
C THR A 10 -10.64 6.53 18.61
N CYS A 11 -10.19 5.27 18.69
CA CYS A 11 -8.90 4.72 19.12
C CYS A 11 -7.80 4.66 18.02
N CYS A 12 -7.70 5.64 17.11
CA CYS A 12 -6.70 5.70 16.02
C CYS A 12 -6.45 7.17 15.61
N LEU A 13 -5.39 7.46 14.83
CA LEU A 13 -5.23 8.78 14.18
C LEU A 13 -6.44 9.08 13.29
N MET A 14 -6.84 10.34 13.19
CA MET A 14 -7.91 10.79 12.32
C MET A 14 -7.61 10.49 10.84
N LEU A 15 -8.65 10.16 10.08
CA LEU A 15 -8.55 9.84 8.65
C LEU A 15 -8.05 11.04 7.81
N PRO A 16 -7.46 10.77 6.63
CA PRO A 16 -7.15 11.82 5.67
C PRO A 16 -8.43 12.50 5.16
N SER A 17 -8.30 13.79 4.83
CA SER A 17 -9.30 14.54 4.07
C SER A 17 -8.87 14.55 2.60
N SER A 18 -9.62 13.85 1.74
CA SER A 18 -9.30 13.71 0.30
C SER A 18 -7.85 13.30 0.05
N GLY A 19 -7.36 12.27 0.77
CA GLY A 19 -6.00 11.76 0.61
C GLY A 19 -4.92 12.53 1.37
N THR A 20 -5.26 13.65 2.03
CA THR A 20 -4.29 14.47 2.77
C THR A 20 -4.51 14.38 4.28
N CYS A 21 -3.44 14.06 5.02
CA CYS A 21 -3.45 14.04 6.48
C CYS A 21 -3.39 15.46 7.05
N VAL A 22 -4.54 16.09 7.29
CA VAL A 22 -4.61 17.50 7.76
C VAL A 22 -4.66 17.60 9.29
N GLN A 23 -5.43 16.73 9.94
CA GLN A 23 -5.76 16.85 11.36
C GLN A 23 -4.72 16.13 12.24
N ASP A 24 -4.47 14.87 11.92
CA ASP A 24 -3.48 14.04 12.58
C ASP A 24 -2.43 13.61 11.56
N GLN A 25 -1.17 13.65 11.95
CA GLN A 25 -0.03 13.29 11.12
C GLN A 25 0.98 12.46 11.90
N PHE A 26 1.38 11.34 11.32
CA PHE A 26 2.57 10.60 11.72
C PHE A 26 3.66 10.85 10.69
N VAL A 27 4.72 11.54 11.14
CA VAL A 27 5.81 12.03 10.30
C VAL A 27 7.11 11.36 10.73
N ILE A 28 7.81 10.77 9.76
CA ILE A 28 9.15 10.20 9.94
C ILE A 28 10.16 11.13 9.26
N SER A 29 11.19 11.54 9.99
CA SER A 29 12.23 12.45 9.49
C SER A 29 13.63 12.01 9.93
N GLY A 30 14.66 12.53 9.25
CA GLY A 30 16.07 12.22 9.52
C GLY A 30 16.59 10.96 8.83
N GLN A 31 15.76 10.30 8.02
CA GLN A 31 16.12 9.13 7.21
C GLN A 31 16.99 9.51 6.01
N ASN A 32 17.45 8.50 5.27
CA ASN A 32 18.12 8.68 3.99
C ASN A 32 17.32 9.63 3.07
N ALA A 33 17.95 10.70 2.58
CA ALA A 33 17.31 11.72 1.75
C ALA A 33 16.71 11.16 0.44
N ASN A 34 17.21 10.02 -0.03
CA ASN A 34 16.69 9.33 -1.21
C ASN A 34 15.45 8.46 -0.90
N GLN A 35 15.10 8.30 0.38
CA GLN A 35 13.90 7.60 0.81
C GLN A 35 12.85 8.58 1.33
N VAL A 36 11.88 8.88 0.47
CA VAL A 36 10.71 9.67 0.85
C VAL A 36 9.70 8.74 1.54
N ILE A 37 9.41 9.02 2.81
CA ILE A 37 8.39 8.29 3.58
C ILE A 37 7.13 9.15 3.59
N PRO A 38 5.95 8.61 3.21
CA PRO A 38 4.72 9.38 3.22
C PRO A 38 4.29 9.72 4.65
N ILE A 39 3.62 10.87 4.80
CA ILE A 39 2.93 11.23 6.04
C ILE A 39 1.73 10.29 6.19
N LEU A 40 1.63 9.62 7.33
CA LEU A 40 0.54 8.67 7.59
C LEU A 40 -0.50 9.24 8.56
N CYS A 41 -1.75 8.85 8.38
CA CYS A 41 -2.85 9.07 9.32
C CYS A 41 -3.90 7.97 9.15
N GLY A 42 -5.02 8.04 9.87
CA GLY A 42 -6.03 6.99 9.82
C GLY A 42 -5.58 5.65 10.39
N ILE A 43 -5.99 4.55 9.75
CA ILE A 43 -5.87 3.19 10.29
C ILE A 43 -4.78 2.41 9.53
N ASN A 44 -3.61 2.27 10.16
CA ASN A 44 -2.46 1.52 9.61
C ASN A 44 -2.06 0.32 10.48
N THR A 45 -2.98 -0.17 11.32
CA THR A 45 -2.73 -1.33 12.19
C THR A 45 -2.31 -2.55 11.39
N GLY A 46 -1.23 -3.19 11.83
CA GLY A 46 -0.68 -4.38 11.16
C GLY A 46 0.15 -4.08 9.91
N GLN A 47 0.34 -2.81 9.56
CA GLN A 47 1.27 -2.39 8.52
C GLN A 47 2.63 -2.00 9.12
N HIS A 48 3.66 -1.99 8.28
CA HIS A 48 5.03 -1.66 8.65
C HIS A 48 5.67 -0.76 7.61
N ILE A 49 6.72 -0.05 8.02
CA ILE A 49 7.60 0.74 7.16
C ILE A 49 9.04 0.32 7.45
N TYR A 50 9.81 0.08 6.40
CA TYR A 50 11.26 -0.03 6.46
C TYR A 50 11.88 1.35 6.25
N ILE A 51 12.72 1.79 7.21
CA ILE A 51 13.40 3.08 7.18
C ILE A 51 14.88 2.82 6.95
N GLU A 52 15.39 3.32 5.83
CA GLU A 52 16.80 3.32 5.53
C GLU A 52 17.50 4.44 6.28
N VAL A 53 18.39 4.03 7.18
CA VAL A 53 19.25 4.94 7.92
C VAL A 53 20.54 5.26 7.17
N GLY A 54 21.08 4.35 6.34
CA GLY A 54 22.25 4.60 5.50
C GLY A 54 23.38 5.35 6.23
N ASP A 55 23.88 6.43 5.60
CA ASP A 55 24.85 7.38 6.18
C ASP A 55 24.17 8.57 6.90
N ALA A 56 22.87 8.49 7.20
CA ALA A 56 22.16 9.58 7.86
C ALA A 56 22.79 9.87 9.23
N LEU A 57 23.18 11.12 9.44
CA LEU A 57 23.85 11.59 10.66
C LEU A 57 22.93 11.56 11.90
N GLY A 58 21.63 11.37 11.70
CA GLY A 58 20.63 11.18 12.74
C GLY A 58 20.17 12.47 13.43
N PRO A 59 19.32 12.33 14.46
CA PRO A 59 18.54 11.13 14.80
C PRO A 59 17.34 10.95 13.86
N ILE A 60 16.88 9.70 13.70
CA ILE A 60 15.56 9.42 13.13
C ILE A 60 14.50 9.87 14.13
N ARG A 61 13.59 10.75 13.69
CA ARG A 61 12.50 11.27 14.52
C ARG A 61 11.16 10.77 14.01
N LEU A 62 10.44 10.11 14.91
CA LEU A 62 9.05 9.70 14.74
C LEU A 62 8.20 10.73 15.48
N THR A 63 7.50 11.58 14.73
CA THR A 63 6.70 12.67 15.29
C THR A 63 5.23 12.39 15.04
N ILE A 64 4.41 12.51 16.09
CA ILE A 64 2.96 12.48 15.98
C ILE A 64 2.47 13.89 16.27
N GLN A 65 1.73 14.46 15.32
CA GLN A 65 1.12 15.77 15.41
C GLN A 65 -0.39 15.59 15.34
N THR A 66 -1.11 16.19 16.28
CA THR A 66 -2.57 16.11 16.36
C THR A 66 -3.11 17.49 16.67
N VAL A 67 -4.15 17.91 15.96
CA VAL A 67 -4.80 19.22 16.22
C VAL A 67 -6.13 19.07 16.99
N ALA A 68 -6.63 17.84 17.14
CA ALA A 68 -7.87 17.54 17.86
C ALA A 68 -7.62 17.29 19.36
N ALA A 69 -8.57 17.68 20.21
CA ALA A 69 -8.52 17.46 21.67
C ALA A 69 -8.89 16.03 22.10
N GLU A 70 -9.35 15.22 21.16
CA GLU A 70 -9.72 13.83 21.39
C GLU A 70 -8.50 12.95 21.64
N SER A 71 -8.67 11.91 22.45
CA SER A 71 -7.61 10.95 22.69
C SER A 71 -7.32 10.08 21.46
N ARG A 72 -6.05 9.71 21.30
CA ARG A 72 -5.57 8.80 20.25
C ARG A 72 -4.87 7.62 20.90
N LEU A 73 -5.02 6.44 20.31
CA LEU A 73 -4.34 5.23 20.76
C LEU A 73 -3.56 4.65 19.58
N PHE A 74 -2.29 4.36 19.82
CA PHE A 74 -1.40 3.74 18.86
C PHE A 74 -0.34 2.96 19.63
N ALA A 75 0.12 1.88 19.01
CA ALA A 75 1.25 1.09 19.51
C ALA A 75 2.25 0.94 18.37
N ILE A 76 3.43 1.52 18.53
CA ILE A 76 4.50 1.48 17.52
C ILE A 76 5.62 0.62 18.07
N LYS A 77 5.93 -0.48 17.37
CA LYS A 77 7.13 -1.28 17.64
C LYS A 77 8.23 -0.87 16.68
N VAL A 78 9.35 -0.40 17.22
CA VAL A 78 10.55 -0.08 16.45
C VAL A 78 11.57 -1.21 16.62
N THR A 79 12.24 -1.61 15.55
CA THR A 79 13.33 -2.59 15.57
C THR A 79 14.42 -2.13 14.63
N GLN A 80 15.64 -2.00 15.14
CA GLN A 80 16.79 -1.65 14.32
C GLN A 80 17.36 -2.93 13.70
N LEU A 81 17.55 -2.92 12.38
CA LEU A 81 18.11 -4.03 11.62
C LEU A 81 19.46 -3.64 11.03
N LYS A 82 20.39 -4.60 10.99
CA LYS A 82 21.63 -4.53 10.23
C LYS A 82 21.40 -5.13 8.84
N ASN A 83 22.24 -4.75 7.88
CA ASN A 83 22.15 -5.28 6.51
C ASN A 83 22.29 -6.82 6.43
N SER A 84 22.97 -7.44 7.40
CA SER A 84 23.11 -8.89 7.49
C SER A 84 21.89 -9.61 8.06
N ASP A 85 20.91 -8.88 8.60
CA ASP A 85 19.76 -9.48 9.27
C ASP A 85 18.80 -10.09 8.26
N ILE A 86 18.26 -11.26 8.58
CA ILE A 86 17.33 -11.99 7.72
C ILE A 86 16.03 -11.21 7.42
N LEU A 87 15.69 -10.24 8.27
CA LEU A 87 14.51 -9.39 8.14
C LEU A 87 14.81 -8.07 7.42
N ALA A 88 16.08 -7.79 7.07
CA ALA A 88 16.44 -6.56 6.37
C ALA A 88 15.79 -6.55 4.98
N ALA A 89 15.12 -5.44 4.66
CA ALA A 89 14.58 -5.21 3.33
C ALA A 89 15.70 -4.80 2.37
N PRO A 90 15.58 -5.10 1.07
CA PRO A 90 16.43 -4.51 0.04
C PRO A 90 16.30 -2.98 0.03
N THR A 91 17.35 -2.30 -0.43
CA THR A 91 17.34 -0.85 -0.61
C THR A 91 16.24 -0.43 -1.60
N GLY A 92 15.51 0.65 -1.29
CA GLY A 92 14.40 1.21 -2.05
C GLY A 92 13.02 0.70 -1.62
N CYS A 93 12.94 -0.32 -0.77
CA CYS A 93 11.67 -0.93 -0.37
C CYS A 93 11.08 -0.24 0.87
N LEU A 94 9.92 0.39 0.75
CA LEU A 94 9.20 0.96 1.90
C LEU A 94 8.48 -0.14 2.69
N GLN A 95 7.93 -1.13 2.00
CA GLN A 95 7.36 -2.33 2.59
C GLN A 95 8.12 -3.56 2.08
N TYR A 96 8.35 -4.54 2.95
CA TYR A 96 8.98 -5.80 2.59
C TYR A 96 8.25 -6.99 3.21
N PHE A 97 7.95 -7.98 2.38
CA PHE A 97 7.25 -9.21 2.75
C PHE A 97 8.15 -10.41 2.47
N ASN A 98 8.40 -11.21 3.50
CA ASN A 98 9.36 -12.32 3.43
C ASN A 98 8.71 -13.71 3.32
N LYS A 99 7.40 -13.76 3.13
CA LYS A 99 6.62 -15.00 3.01
C LYS A 99 6.32 -15.33 1.54
N PRO A 100 6.19 -16.62 1.19
CA PRO A 100 5.86 -17.05 -0.18
C PRO A 100 4.45 -16.63 -0.63
N TYR A 101 3.56 -16.36 0.32
CA TYR A 101 2.22 -15.85 0.08
C TYR A 101 1.82 -14.92 1.22
N GLY A 102 0.82 -14.08 0.98
CA GLY A 102 0.31 -13.14 1.96
C GLY A 102 -0.54 -12.05 1.32
N TYR A 103 -0.79 -10.99 2.09
CA TYR A 103 -1.57 -9.84 1.63
C TYR A 103 -0.67 -8.60 1.58
N ILE A 104 -0.81 -7.84 0.50
CA ILE A 104 -0.31 -6.48 0.38
C ILE A 104 -1.51 -5.55 0.31
N GLU A 105 -1.48 -4.44 1.03
CA GLU A 105 -2.55 -3.44 1.03
C GLU A 105 -1.96 -2.04 1.06
N SER A 106 -2.67 -1.07 0.47
CA SER A 106 -2.29 0.34 0.56
C SER A 106 -2.33 0.81 2.01
N PHE A 107 -1.57 1.84 2.33
CA PHE A 107 -1.73 2.52 3.61
C PHE A 107 -3.15 3.05 3.76
N ASN A 108 -3.64 3.04 5.00
CA ASN A 108 -5.00 3.45 5.35
C ASN A 108 -6.11 2.71 4.59
N TYR A 109 -5.93 1.43 4.25
CA TYR A 109 -6.95 0.64 3.52
C TYR A 109 -8.11 0.13 4.39
N ARG A 110 -7.84 -0.16 5.68
CA ARG A 110 -8.79 -0.85 6.56
C ARG A 110 -9.93 0.08 6.99
N ASN A 111 -11.16 -0.42 6.91
CA ASN A 111 -12.38 0.32 7.25
C ASN A 111 -12.95 -0.02 8.64
N ILE A 112 -12.34 -0.98 9.34
CA ILE A 112 -12.76 -1.47 10.65
C ILE A 112 -11.60 -1.24 11.63
N THR A 113 -11.90 -0.60 12.75
CA THR A 113 -11.09 -0.68 13.97
C THR A 113 -11.68 -1.76 14.87
N ASP A 114 -10.95 -2.21 15.89
CA ASP A 114 -11.46 -3.15 16.92
C ASP A 114 -12.72 -2.62 17.66
N VAL A 115 -13.19 -1.40 17.34
CA VAL A 115 -14.36 -0.73 17.89
C VAL A 115 -15.29 -0.27 16.75
N ALA A 116 -15.92 -1.23 16.05
CA ALA A 116 -17.20 -1.20 15.33
C ALA A 116 -17.68 0.04 14.51
N ASN A 117 -16.82 1.02 14.22
CA ASN A 117 -17.17 2.17 13.37
C ASN A 117 -16.68 1.90 11.94
N ILE A 118 -17.61 1.94 10.98
CA ILE A 118 -17.30 1.84 9.56
C ILE A 118 -16.81 3.20 9.09
N PHE A 119 -15.56 3.24 8.66
CA PHE A 119 -14.95 4.42 8.06
C PHE A 119 -14.91 4.31 6.54
N ASN A 120 -14.75 5.45 5.85
CA ASN A 120 -14.43 5.51 4.43
C ASN A 120 -12.93 5.80 4.26
N PRO A 121 -12.06 4.78 4.39
CA PRO A 121 -10.64 4.94 4.16
C PRO A 121 -10.35 5.37 2.73
N THR A 122 -9.28 6.13 2.57
CA THR A 122 -8.68 6.41 1.27
C THR A 122 -7.18 6.20 1.32
N TYR A 123 -6.56 5.87 0.19
CA TYR A 123 -5.12 6.05 0.08
C TYR A 123 -4.74 7.53 0.15
N PHE A 124 -3.44 7.81 0.25
CA PHE A 124 -2.91 9.18 0.37
C PHE A 124 -2.51 9.77 -0.97
N ASN A 125 -2.47 11.09 -1.03
CA ASN A 125 -1.88 11.82 -2.15
C ASN A 125 -0.35 11.70 -2.16
N ASN A 126 0.26 11.94 -3.31
CA ASN A 126 1.71 11.98 -3.50
C ASN A 126 2.44 10.71 -3.06
N LEU A 127 1.81 9.56 -3.17
CA LEU A 127 2.47 8.30 -2.88
C LEU A 127 3.42 7.95 -4.03
N ASN A 128 4.60 7.47 -3.67
CA ASN A 128 5.55 6.87 -4.59
C ASN A 128 6.44 5.92 -3.80
N TYR A 129 6.03 4.65 -3.70
CA TYR A 129 6.77 3.67 -2.93
C TYR A 129 6.75 2.27 -3.53
N ALA A 130 7.79 1.52 -3.20
CA ALA A 130 7.95 0.13 -3.57
C ALA A 130 7.53 -0.80 -2.43
N ILE A 131 6.75 -1.82 -2.78
CA ILE A 131 6.43 -2.99 -1.97
C ILE A 131 7.25 -4.15 -2.52
N CYS A 132 8.19 -4.63 -1.73
CA CYS A 132 9.08 -5.70 -2.14
C CYS A 132 8.66 -7.03 -1.52
N ILE A 133 8.77 -8.10 -2.29
CA ILE A 133 8.49 -9.46 -1.84
C ILE A 133 9.76 -10.28 -2.01
N LYS A 134 10.18 -10.98 -0.94
CA LYS A 134 11.33 -11.87 -0.99
C LYS A 134 11.02 -13.04 -1.92
N ARG A 135 11.78 -13.18 -3.01
CA ARG A 135 11.65 -14.33 -3.90
C ARG A 135 12.13 -15.62 -3.23
N GLU A 136 11.28 -16.64 -3.25
CA GLU A 136 11.68 -17.99 -2.84
C GLU A 136 12.56 -18.65 -3.89
N LYS A 137 13.47 -19.54 -3.44
CA LYS A 137 14.47 -20.17 -4.33
C LYS A 137 13.86 -20.93 -5.50
N SER A 138 12.67 -21.50 -5.32
CA SER A 138 11.95 -22.28 -6.31
C SER A 138 10.81 -21.51 -6.98
N SER A 139 10.70 -20.21 -6.75
CA SER A 139 9.64 -19.36 -7.32
C SER A 139 9.97 -18.96 -8.75
N CYS A 140 9.05 -19.25 -9.67
CA CYS A 140 9.15 -18.88 -11.09
C CYS A 140 8.20 -17.74 -11.47
N SER A 141 7.13 -17.53 -10.70
CA SER A 141 6.19 -16.44 -10.93
C SER A 141 5.48 -16.06 -9.65
N VAL A 142 4.82 -14.91 -9.66
CA VAL A 142 3.98 -14.43 -8.56
C VAL A 142 2.62 -14.09 -9.13
N THR A 143 1.57 -14.71 -8.61
CA THR A 143 0.20 -14.40 -8.98
C THR A 143 -0.43 -13.51 -7.91
N TYR A 144 -1.09 -12.45 -8.36
CA TYR A 144 -1.84 -11.51 -7.54
C TYR A 144 -3.33 -11.69 -7.81
N THR A 145 -4.11 -11.77 -6.74
CA THR A 145 -5.57 -11.84 -6.78
C THR A 145 -6.15 -10.74 -5.92
N ASN A 146 -7.23 -10.17 -6.40
CA ASN A 146 -7.94 -9.13 -5.68
C ASN A 146 -8.80 -9.76 -4.57
N GLU A 147 -8.71 -9.23 -3.35
CA GLU A 147 -9.52 -9.71 -2.22
C GLU A 147 -10.88 -9.01 -2.15
N ASP A 148 -10.87 -7.71 -2.40
CA ASP A 148 -12.00 -6.80 -2.35
C ASP A 148 -11.89 -5.87 -3.56
N PRO A 149 -12.99 -5.32 -4.12
CA PRO A 149 -12.91 -4.33 -5.18
C PRO A 149 -11.87 -3.25 -4.86
N MET A 150 -10.91 -3.08 -5.77
CA MET A 150 -9.93 -2.00 -5.66
C MET A 150 -10.67 -0.68 -5.84
N GLN A 151 -10.04 0.42 -5.49
CA GLN A 151 -10.47 1.75 -5.91
C GLN A 151 -9.21 2.60 -6.05
N ILE A 152 -8.55 2.47 -7.20
CA ILE A 152 -7.45 3.35 -7.63
C ILE A 152 -8.01 4.19 -8.77
N VAL A 153 -8.29 5.46 -8.51
CA VAL A 153 -9.14 6.25 -9.40
C VAL A 153 -8.29 7.20 -10.24
N ASN A 154 -8.68 7.41 -11.49
CA ASN A 154 -8.10 8.42 -12.35
C ASN A 154 -9.24 9.21 -12.99
N TYR A 155 -9.05 10.53 -13.11
CA TYR A 155 -10.04 11.45 -13.64
C TYR A 155 -9.40 12.31 -14.74
N ASP A 156 -10.20 12.71 -15.72
CA ASP A 156 -9.79 13.69 -16.71
C ASP A 156 -9.84 15.13 -16.15
N ASN A 157 -9.46 16.09 -16.99
CA ASN A 157 -9.46 17.51 -16.63
C ASN A 157 -10.88 18.07 -16.36
N ASP A 158 -11.92 17.40 -16.83
CA ASP A 158 -13.32 17.78 -16.62
C ASP A 158 -13.90 17.12 -15.35
N GLY A 159 -13.10 16.34 -14.63
CA GLY A 159 -13.51 15.64 -13.41
C GLY A 159 -14.37 14.41 -13.67
N LEU A 160 -14.30 13.82 -14.87
CA LEU A 160 -14.97 12.56 -15.20
C LEU A 160 -14.00 11.38 -15.00
N PRO A 161 -14.50 10.23 -14.50
CA PRO A 161 -13.65 9.07 -14.28
C PRO A 161 -13.17 8.51 -15.63
N LEU A 162 -11.86 8.30 -15.78
CA LEU A 162 -11.26 7.70 -16.97
C LEU A 162 -11.67 6.24 -17.13
N ILE A 163 -11.83 5.54 -16.01
CA ILE A 163 -12.29 4.14 -15.96
C ILE A 163 -13.74 4.13 -15.49
N PRO A 164 -14.67 3.51 -16.25
CA PRO A 164 -16.04 3.35 -15.79
C PRO A 164 -16.11 2.54 -14.48
N PRO A 165 -17.17 2.73 -13.67
CA PRO A 165 -17.36 1.96 -12.44
C PRO A 165 -17.33 0.45 -12.71
N ARG A 166 -16.80 -0.32 -11.75
CA ARG A 166 -16.69 -1.78 -11.76
C ARG A 166 -15.78 -2.37 -12.83
N GLN A 167 -14.96 -1.56 -13.50
CA GLN A 167 -13.99 -2.05 -14.49
C GLN A 167 -12.55 -1.96 -13.99
N ALA A 168 -11.67 -2.76 -14.59
CA ALA A 168 -10.23 -2.61 -14.50
C ALA A 168 -9.74 -1.53 -15.47
N GLY A 169 -8.86 -0.66 -14.99
CA GLY A 169 -7.99 0.15 -15.82
C GLY A 169 -6.66 -0.56 -16.00
N VAL A 170 -6.20 -0.64 -17.23
CA VAL A 170 -4.89 -1.18 -17.62
C VAL A 170 -4.20 -0.13 -18.45
N GLU A 171 -2.87 -0.05 -18.43
CA GLU A 171 -2.00 0.81 -19.25
C GLU A 171 -1.95 2.30 -18.87
N ILE A 172 -1.21 3.09 -19.66
CA ILE A 172 -0.90 4.48 -19.32
C ILE A 172 -2.08 5.42 -19.60
N PHE A 173 -2.92 5.15 -20.59
CA PHE A 173 -4.07 6.02 -20.88
C PHE A 173 -5.22 5.86 -19.89
N ASN A 174 -5.47 4.64 -19.38
CA ASN A 174 -6.45 4.45 -18.32
C ASN A 174 -5.91 4.84 -16.94
N CYS A 175 -4.62 4.60 -16.70
CA CYS A 175 -3.97 4.83 -15.40
C CYS A 175 -2.80 5.83 -15.50
N PRO A 176 -3.05 7.10 -15.89
CA PRO A 176 -1.99 8.08 -16.14
C PRO A 176 -1.32 8.57 -14.85
N SER A 177 -2.11 8.79 -13.80
CA SER A 177 -1.67 9.41 -12.54
C SER A 177 -1.48 8.37 -11.43
N ASP A 178 -2.58 7.70 -11.10
CA ASP A 178 -2.70 6.80 -9.96
C ASP A 178 -2.71 5.36 -10.44
N TRP A 179 -1.75 4.56 -9.97
CA TRP A 179 -1.59 3.21 -10.47
C TRP A 179 -0.81 2.32 -9.52
N LEU A 180 -1.11 1.03 -9.65
CA LEU A 180 -0.29 -0.07 -9.18
C LEU A 180 0.50 -0.61 -10.37
N LEU A 181 1.82 -0.80 -10.23
CA LEU A 181 2.65 -1.44 -11.26
C LEU A 181 2.93 -2.89 -10.86
N ILE A 182 2.38 -3.82 -11.64
CA ILE A 182 2.62 -5.26 -11.51
C ILE A 182 3.02 -5.80 -12.88
N SER A 183 4.07 -6.61 -12.96
CA SER A 183 4.54 -7.20 -14.23
C SER A 183 4.77 -6.15 -15.34
N ALA A 184 5.30 -4.97 -14.97
CA ALA A 184 5.50 -3.82 -15.84
C ALA A 184 4.23 -3.22 -16.48
N VAL A 185 3.04 -3.57 -15.97
CA VAL A 185 1.75 -3.03 -16.42
C VAL A 185 1.17 -2.15 -15.31
N ARG A 186 0.72 -0.95 -15.69
CA ARG A 186 -0.03 -0.07 -14.79
C ARG A 186 -1.47 -0.53 -14.70
N LEU A 187 -1.96 -0.67 -13.48
CA LEU A 187 -3.29 -1.15 -13.15
C LEU A 187 -3.98 -0.17 -12.21
N CYS A 188 -5.25 0.08 -12.46
CA CYS A 188 -6.11 0.95 -11.67
C CYS A 188 -7.58 0.54 -11.83
N GLY A 189 -8.52 1.35 -11.37
CA GLY A 189 -9.96 1.05 -11.41
C GLY A 189 -10.43 0.25 -10.21
N GLU A 190 -11.52 -0.49 -10.41
CA GLU A 190 -12.21 -1.24 -9.35
C GLU A 190 -12.00 -2.75 -9.39
N ARG A 191 -11.32 -3.23 -10.43
CA ARG A 191 -11.00 -4.64 -10.65
C ARG A 191 -9.51 -4.80 -10.87
N LEU A 192 -8.96 -5.94 -10.45
CA LEU A 192 -7.63 -6.36 -10.87
C LEU A 192 -7.78 -7.22 -12.12
N ASN A 193 -7.37 -6.71 -13.28
CA ASN A 193 -7.31 -7.49 -14.52
C ASN A 193 -6.36 -6.78 -15.48
N ASP A 194 -5.34 -7.47 -16.00
CA ASP A 194 -4.37 -6.92 -16.97
C ASP A 194 -4.70 -7.29 -18.43
N GLY A 195 -5.82 -8.00 -18.66
CA GLY A 195 -6.26 -8.48 -19.96
C GLY A 195 -5.53 -9.72 -20.47
N SER A 196 -4.57 -10.27 -19.72
CA SER A 196 -3.75 -11.41 -20.17
C SER A 196 -4.50 -12.75 -20.14
N ILE A 197 -5.41 -12.93 -19.18
CA ILE A 197 -6.22 -14.15 -19.01
C ILE A 197 -7.64 -13.96 -19.56
N VAL A 198 -8.26 -12.81 -19.28
CA VAL A 198 -9.64 -12.48 -19.67
C VAL A 198 -9.71 -11.03 -20.13
N GLN A 199 -10.18 -10.78 -21.35
CA GLN A 199 -10.32 -9.43 -21.92
C GLN A 199 -11.61 -8.69 -21.52
N ASP A 200 -12.48 -9.33 -20.72
CA ASP A 200 -13.62 -8.68 -20.09
C ASP A 200 -13.19 -7.97 -18.79
N PHE A 201 -12.98 -6.65 -18.89
CA PHE A 201 -12.51 -5.82 -17.80
C PHE A 201 -13.53 -5.57 -16.68
N TYR A 202 -14.79 -6.02 -16.82
CA TYR A 202 -15.76 -6.01 -15.71
C TYR A 202 -15.50 -7.11 -14.67
N LEU A 203 -14.65 -8.08 -15.01
CA LEU A 203 -14.29 -9.22 -14.18
C LEU A 203 -12.88 -9.05 -13.60
N ASP A 204 -12.71 -9.41 -12.33
CA ASP A 204 -11.38 -9.64 -11.77
C ASP A 204 -10.73 -10.86 -12.45
N ALA A 205 -9.44 -10.75 -12.75
CA ALA A 205 -8.62 -11.83 -13.27
C ALA A 205 -7.24 -11.82 -12.57
N PRO A 206 -6.65 -13.00 -12.30
CA PRO A 206 -5.34 -13.07 -11.66
C PRO A 206 -4.27 -12.46 -12.57
N VAL A 207 -3.45 -11.56 -12.02
CA VAL A 207 -2.30 -10.96 -12.71
C VAL A 207 -1.05 -11.73 -12.30
N THR A 208 -0.27 -12.23 -13.26
CA THR A 208 0.91 -13.06 -12.97
C THR A 208 2.19 -12.41 -13.47
N ASP A 209 3.09 -12.10 -12.55
CA ASP A 209 4.41 -11.56 -12.81
C ASP A 209 5.44 -12.70 -12.95
N ILE A 210 6.08 -12.77 -14.12
CA ILE A 210 7.11 -13.75 -14.49
C ILE A 210 8.52 -13.13 -14.58
N SER A 211 8.69 -11.90 -14.09
CA SER A 211 9.94 -11.15 -14.19
C SER A 211 11.09 -11.90 -13.51
N ALA A 212 12.28 -11.97 -14.12
CA ALA A 212 13.43 -12.68 -13.57
C ALA A 212 14.09 -12.00 -12.35
N GLY A 213 13.83 -10.70 -12.12
CA GLY A 213 14.43 -9.89 -11.06
C GLY A 213 13.73 -9.94 -9.70
N PRO A 214 14.05 -9.02 -8.78
CA PRO A 214 13.31 -8.86 -7.52
C PRO A 214 11.80 -8.68 -7.78
N ILE A 215 10.97 -9.22 -6.88
CA ILE A 215 9.52 -9.02 -6.94
C ILE A 215 9.23 -7.66 -6.31
N VAL A 216 8.82 -6.70 -7.13
CA VAL A 216 8.52 -5.33 -6.68
C VAL A 216 7.20 -4.88 -7.27
N VAL A 217 6.29 -4.47 -6.40
CA VAL A 217 5.04 -3.81 -6.75
C VAL A 217 5.19 -2.33 -6.40
N TRP A 218 4.88 -1.44 -7.34
CA TRP A 218 4.96 0.00 -7.10
C TRP A 218 3.56 0.56 -6.95
N PHE A 219 3.35 1.42 -5.96
CA PHE A 219 2.14 2.22 -5.87
C PHE A 219 2.48 3.70 -5.98
N ARG A 220 1.77 4.38 -6.89
CA ARG A 220 1.91 5.82 -7.12
C ARG A 220 0.54 6.48 -7.10
N SER A 221 0.48 7.67 -6.50
CA SER A 221 -0.65 8.60 -6.60
C SER A 221 -0.19 10.04 -6.83
N ASP A 222 -1.06 10.86 -7.40
CA ASP A 222 -0.89 12.30 -7.55
C ASP A 222 -1.56 13.09 -6.39
N GLU A 223 -1.87 14.37 -6.61
CA GLU A 223 -2.58 15.25 -5.65
C GLU A 223 -4.09 15.35 -5.91
N GLY A 224 -4.61 14.48 -6.77
CA GLY A 224 -5.97 14.53 -7.28
C GLY A 224 -6.97 13.77 -6.43
N TYR A 225 -7.83 13.02 -7.12
CA TYR A 225 -8.89 12.24 -6.49
C TYR A 225 -8.34 10.95 -5.91
N VAL A 226 -8.83 10.57 -4.75
CA VAL A 226 -8.46 9.32 -4.08
C VAL A 226 -9.65 8.38 -3.93
N GLY A 227 -9.36 7.09 -3.98
CA GLY A 227 -10.29 6.01 -3.64
C GLY A 227 -9.83 5.25 -2.40
N ARG A 228 -10.51 4.13 -2.11
CA ARG A 228 -10.16 3.23 -1.00
C ARG A 228 -8.76 2.63 -1.09
N GLY A 229 -8.24 2.42 -2.30
CA GLY A 229 -6.94 1.79 -2.54
C GLY A 229 -7.07 0.32 -2.90
N PHE A 230 -6.14 -0.51 -2.44
CA PHE A 230 -6.10 -1.92 -2.83
C PHE A 230 -5.74 -2.84 -1.67
N LYS A 231 -6.19 -4.09 -1.79
CA LYS A 231 -5.72 -5.21 -1.00
C LYS A 231 -5.64 -6.44 -1.89
N LEU A 232 -4.43 -6.90 -2.13
CA LEU A 232 -4.15 -8.03 -3.01
C LEU A 232 -3.57 -9.18 -2.19
N HIS A 233 -4.06 -10.39 -2.45
CA HIS A 233 -3.34 -11.59 -2.08
C HIS A 233 -2.28 -11.88 -3.13
N TYR A 234 -1.05 -12.12 -2.71
CA TYR A 234 0.03 -12.56 -3.58
C TYR A 234 0.42 -14.00 -3.25
N GLN A 235 0.77 -14.77 -4.28
CA GLN A 235 1.25 -16.14 -4.13
C GLN A 235 2.39 -16.42 -5.10
N GLN A 236 3.53 -16.85 -4.56
CA GLN A 236 4.65 -17.32 -5.36
C GLN A 236 4.42 -18.74 -5.84
N ASN A 237 4.51 -18.95 -7.14
CA ASN A 237 4.30 -20.24 -7.77
C ASN A 237 5.65 -20.94 -7.98
N THR A 238 5.69 -22.22 -7.64
CA THR A 238 6.89 -23.02 -7.87
C THR A 238 7.12 -23.26 -9.35
N CYS A 239 8.38 -23.31 -9.76
CA CYS A 239 8.76 -23.72 -11.10
C CYS A 239 8.18 -25.10 -11.44
N ALA A 240 7.41 -25.20 -12.51
CA ALA A 240 6.98 -26.49 -13.03
C ALA A 240 8.23 -27.28 -13.47
N ILE A 241 8.45 -28.45 -12.87
CA ILE A 241 9.48 -29.37 -13.35
C ILE A 241 9.00 -29.89 -14.70
N SER A 242 9.61 -29.42 -15.78
CA SER A 242 9.44 -30.06 -17.09
C SER A 242 9.90 -31.50 -16.95
N LYS A 243 8.96 -32.45 -17.02
CA LYS A 243 9.30 -33.87 -17.18
C LYS A 243 9.95 -33.99 -18.56
N LYS A 244 11.26 -34.19 -18.57
CA LYS A 244 12.01 -34.62 -19.76
C LYS A 244 11.42 -35.90 -20.34
#